data_AF-A0A1Y4WHP9-F1
#
_entry.id   AF-A0A1Y4WHP9-F1
#
_cell.length_a   1.000
_cell.length_b   1.000
_cell.length_c   1.000
_cell.angle_alpha   90.00
_cell.angle_beta   90.00
_cell.angle_gamma   90.00
#
_symmetry.space_group_name_H-M   'P 1'
#
loop_
_entity.id
_entity.type
_entity.pdbx_description
1 polymer ?
#
loop_
_entity_poly.entity_id
_entity_poly.type
_entity_poly.pdbx_seq_one_letter_code
_entity_poly.pdbx_strand_id
1 'polypeptide(L)'
;MMADEKKILRLLKTARGQMDGIIRMVEENRYCIDISQQLMATEAILNRANKEILSAHLKHCVQEAASEEERSRKIDEFVTTLGHILK
;
A
#
# COMPACT_ATOMS: atom_id res chain seq x y z
N MET A 1 -13.18 -4.20 -6.65
CA MET A 1 -11.98 -4.57 -5.86
C MET A 1 -12.29 -5.89 -5.15
N MET A 2 -11.53 -6.96 -5.40
CA MET A 2 -11.72 -8.28 -4.76
C MET A 2 -10.80 -8.51 -3.55
N ALA A 3 -10.05 -7.49 -3.14
CA ALA A 3 -9.19 -7.56 -1.97
C ALA A 3 -10.02 -7.62 -0.68
N ASP A 4 -9.46 -8.19 0.38
CA ASP A 4 -10.09 -8.20 1.70
C ASP A 4 -10.22 -6.77 2.23
N GLU A 5 -11.42 -6.21 2.03
CA GLU A 5 -11.77 -4.84 2.39
C GLU A 5 -11.53 -4.57 3.88
N LYS A 6 -11.90 -5.53 4.76
CA LYS A 6 -11.72 -5.38 6.21
C LYS A 6 -10.25 -5.28 6.56
N LYS A 7 -9.42 -6.11 5.95
CA LYS A 7 -7.96 -6.09 6.16
C LYS A 7 -7.33 -4.79 5.67
N ILE A 8 -7.71 -4.30 4.47
CA ILE A 8 -7.22 -3.03 3.92
C ILE A 8 -7.65 -1.86 4.80
N LEU A 9 -8.94 -1.77 5.13
CA LEU A 9 -9.47 -0.70 5.98
C LEU A 9 -8.78 -0.67 7.35
N ARG A 10 -8.48 -1.84 7.93
CA ARG A 10 -7.71 -1.91 9.18
C ARG A 10 -6.33 -1.28 9.03
N LEU A 11 -5.58 -1.64 7.98
CA LEU A 11 -4.24 -1.10 7.73
C LEU A 11 -4.28 0.42 7.50
N LEU A 12 -5.21 0.89 6.67
CA LEU A 12 -5.35 2.32 6.38
C LEU A 12 -5.77 3.13 7.61
N LYS A 13 -6.67 2.60 8.45
CA LYS A 13 -7.05 3.24 9.72
C LYS A 13 -5.87 3.31 10.69
N THR A 14 -5.01 2.29 10.74
CA THR A 14 -3.77 2.32 11.53
C THR A 14 -2.81 3.38 11.00
N ALA A 15 -2.57 3.42 9.68
CA ALA A 15 -1.69 4.42 9.06
C ALA A 15 -2.18 5.85 9.31
N ARG A 16 -3.50 6.09 9.27
CA ARG A 16 -4.09 7.39 9.64
C ARG A 16 -3.76 7.78 11.08
N GLY A 17 -3.93 6.87 12.03
CA GLY A 17 -3.60 7.14 13.44
C GLY A 17 -2.11 7.41 13.67
N GLN A 18 -1.22 6.74 12.92
CA GLN A 18 0.22 7.05 12.94
C GLN A 18 0.51 8.43 12.34
N MET A 19 -0.14 8.80 11.23
CA MET A 19 -0.02 10.12 10.63
C MET A 19 -0.44 11.22 11.59
N ASP A 20 -1.58 11.06 12.28
CA ASP A 20 -2.04 11.99 13.31
C ASP A 20 -0.99 12.11 14.44
N GLY A 21 -0.33 11.00 14.80
CA GLY A 21 0.78 10.98 15.76
C GLY A 21 2.00 11.75 15.28
N ILE A 22 2.43 11.52 14.04
CA ILE A 22 3.57 12.20 13.42
C ILE A 22 3.34 13.71 13.36
N ILE A 23 2.14 14.15 12.98
CA ILE A 23 1.77 15.57 12.96
C ILE A 23 1.96 16.18 14.35
N ARG A 24 1.45 15.54 15.41
CA ARG A 24 1.67 16.01 16.80
C ARG A 24 3.15 16.04 17.17
N MET A 25 3.94 15.04 16.78
CA MET A 25 5.38 15.04 17.06
C MET A 25 6.09 16.23 16.40
N VAL A 26 5.66 16.63 15.21
CA VAL A 26 6.19 17.82 14.51
C VAL A 26 5.75 19.10 15.22
N GLU A 27 4.47 19.21 15.58
CA GLU A 27 3.92 20.36 16.34
C GLU A 27 4.60 20.54 17.70
N GLU A 28 4.96 19.44 18.36
CA GLU A 28 5.70 19.39 19.63
C GLU A 28 7.22 19.58 19.47
N ASN A 29 7.71 19.79 18.23
CA ASN A 29 9.13 19.94 17.89
C ASN A 29 10.01 18.78 18.43
N ARG A 30 9.52 17.55 18.29
CA ARG A 30 10.22 16.35 18.74
C ARG A 30 11.47 16.06 17.91
N TYR A 31 12.34 15.20 18.46
CA TYR A 31 13.58 14.80 17.81
C TYR A 31 13.36 14.21 16.41
N CYS A 32 14.10 14.73 15.44
CA CYS A 32 13.91 14.43 14.03
C CYS A 32 14.03 12.93 13.69
N ILE A 33 14.90 12.19 14.39
CA ILE A 33 15.08 10.76 14.16
C ILE A 33 13.85 9.96 14.62
N ASP A 34 13.21 10.35 15.72
CA ASP A 34 11.99 9.70 16.18
C ASP A 34 10.85 9.90 15.16
N ILE A 35 10.72 11.11 14.63
CA ILE A 35 9.75 11.44 13.58
C ILE A 35 10.02 10.60 12.32
N SER A 36 11.29 10.54 11.88
CA SER A 36 11.71 9.72 10.74
C SER A 36 11.37 8.24 10.93
N GLN A 37 11.58 7.70 12.14
CA GLN A 37 11.21 6.32 12.45
C GLN A 37 9.69 6.08 12.36
N GLN A 38 8.87 7.02 12.82
CA GLN A 38 7.41 6.90 12.69
C GLN A 38 6.94 7.02 11.23
N LEU A 39 7.58 7.88 10.43
CA LEU A 39 7.34 7.96 8.98
C LEU A 39 7.62 6.62 8.30
N MET A 40 8.80 6.01 8.55
CA MET A 40 9.14 4.69 8.01
C MET A 40 8.15 3.60 8.47
N ALA A 41 7.70 3.65 9.73
CA ALA A 41 6.69 2.72 10.23
C ALA A 41 5.35 2.88 9.49
N THR A 42 4.94 4.12 9.23
CA THR A 42 3.70 4.44 8.49
C THR A 42 3.79 3.98 7.04
N GLU A 43 4.92 4.24 6.38
CA GLU A 43 5.21 3.78 5.04
C GLU A 43 5.15 2.25 4.94
N ALA A 44 5.70 1.52 5.91
CA ALA A 44 5.61 0.06 5.95
C ALA A 44 4.16 -0.46 6.00
N ILE A 45 3.26 0.24 6.70
CA ILE A 45 1.83 -0.10 6.74
C ILE A 45 1.16 0.18 5.38
N LEU A 46 1.45 1.33 4.78
CA LEU A 46 0.93 1.69 3.45
C LEU A 46 1.40 0.69 2.38
N ASN A 47 2.68 0.32 2.40
CA ASN A 47 3.25 -0.70 1.53
C ASN A 47 2.58 -2.07 1.73
N ARG A 48 2.25 -2.43 2.97
CA ARG A 48 1.48 -3.65 3.24
C ARG A 48 0.07 -3.57 2.64
N ALA A 49 -0.64 -2.46 2.82
CA ALA A 49 -1.98 -2.29 2.24
C ALA A 49 -1.95 -2.37 0.70
N ASN A 50 -0.96 -1.72 0.08
CA ASN A 50 -0.79 -1.74 -1.37
C ASN A 50 -0.49 -3.15 -1.89
N LYS A 51 0.37 -3.91 -1.21
CA LYS A 51 0.64 -5.33 -1.53
C LYS A 51 -0.61 -6.20 -1.49
N GLU A 52 -1.52 -5.99 -0.54
CA GLU A 52 -2.79 -6.72 -0.49
C GLU A 52 -3.69 -6.40 -1.69
N ILE A 53 -3.78 -5.12 -2.07
CA ILE A 53 -4.56 -4.67 -3.23
C ILE A 53 -4.00 -5.28 -4.52
N LEU A 54 -2.69 -5.15 -4.74
CA LEU A 54 -2.03 -5.69 -5.92
C LEU A 54 -2.10 -7.22 -6.00
N SER A 55 -1.95 -7.91 -4.85
CA SER A 55 -2.11 -9.37 -4.80
C SER A 55 -3.52 -9.80 -5.22
N ALA A 56 -4.53 -9.05 -4.80
CA ALA A 56 -5.91 -9.31 -5.21
C ALA A 56 -6.14 -9.04 -6.70
N HIS A 57 -5.56 -7.95 -7.23
CA HIS A 57 -5.59 -7.64 -8.66
C HIS A 57 -4.98 -8.76 -9.49
N LEU A 58 -3.80 -9.26 -9.12
CA LEU A 58 -3.16 -10.35 -9.83
C LEU A 58 -3.95 -11.66 -9.76
N LYS A 59 -4.52 -11.99 -8.58
CA LYS A 59 -5.29 -13.23 -8.43
C LYS A 59 -6.61 -13.24 -9.20
N HIS A 60 -7.29 -12.10 -9.33
CA HIS A 60 -8.64 -12.08 -9.92
C HIS A 60 -8.62 -11.50 -11.33
N CYS A 61 -8.04 -10.31 -11.53
CA CYS A 61 -8.12 -9.62 -12.81
C CYS A 61 -7.33 -10.34 -13.91
N VAL A 62 -6.20 -10.98 -13.57
CA VAL A 62 -5.43 -11.80 -14.51
C VAL A 62 -6.12 -13.14 -14.78
N GLN A 63 -6.74 -13.76 -13.77
CA GLN A 63 -7.45 -15.03 -13.96
C GLN A 63 -8.71 -14.87 -14.82
N GLU A 64 -9.43 -13.77 -14.66
CA GLU A 64 -10.65 -13.42 -15.40
C GLU A 64 -10.40 -12.81 -16.79
N ALA A 65 -9.14 -12.67 -17.22
CA ALA A 65 -8.83 -12.11 -18.54
C ALA A 65 -9.40 -13.00 -19.66
N ALA A 66 -10.16 -12.38 -20.57
CA ALA A 66 -10.87 -13.09 -21.64
C ALA A 66 -9.97 -13.49 -22.80
N SER A 67 -8.80 -12.83 -22.95
CA SER A 67 -7.80 -13.15 -23.96
C SER A 67 -6.37 -13.09 -23.41
N GLU A 68 -5.44 -13.67 -24.15
CA GLU A 68 -4.02 -13.63 -23.82
C GLU A 68 -3.42 -12.21 -23.88
N GLU A 69 -3.87 -11.38 -24.83
CA GLU A 69 -3.49 -9.97 -24.90
C GLU A 69 -4.03 -9.14 -23.73
N GLU A 70 -5.24 -9.43 -23.24
CA GLU A 70 -5.76 -8.78 -22.04
C GLU A 70 -4.98 -9.20 -20.80
N ARG A 71 -4.63 -10.50 -20.71
CA ARG A 71 -3.82 -11.05 -19.63
C ARG A 71 -2.43 -10.41 -19.58
N SER A 72 -1.76 -10.29 -20.72
CA SER A 72 -0.44 -9.65 -20.83
C SER A 72 -0.48 -8.20 -20.36
N ARG A 73 -1.46 -7.42 -20.85
CA ARG A 73 -1.63 -6.01 -20.44
C ARG A 73 -1.83 -5.85 -18.93
N LYS A 74 -2.65 -6.69 -18.30
CA LYS A 74 -2.88 -6.66 -16.85
C LYS A 74 -1.63 -7.05 -16.05
N ILE A 75 -0.81 -7.97 -16.57
CA ILE A 75 0.49 -8.31 -15.97
C ILE A 75 1.45 -7.12 -16.08
N ASP A 76 1.53 -6.45 -17.24
CA ASP A 76 2.41 -5.28 -17.43
C ASP A 76 2.01 -4.11 -16.51
N GLU A 77 0.71 -3.89 -16.32
CA GLU A 77 0.18 -2.90 -15.36
C GLU A 77 0.60 -3.22 -13.92
N PHE A 78 0.47 -4.49 -13.51
CA PHE A 78 0.91 -4.95 -12.20
C PHE A 78 2.42 -4.78 -12.01
N VAL A 79 3.24 -5.19 -12.98
CA VAL A 79 4.71 -5.08 -12.92
C VAL A 79 5.14 -3.62 -12.82
N THR A 80 4.52 -2.75 -13.62
CA THR A 80 4.75 -1.30 -13.56
C THR A 80 4.45 -0.76 -12.16
N THR A 81 3.29 -1.12 -11.60
CA THR A 81 2.88 -0.65 -10.27
C THR A 81 3.78 -1.21 -9.16
N LEU A 82 4.21 -2.47 -9.26
CA LEU A 82 5.15 -3.09 -8.34
C LEU A 82 6.51 -2.36 -8.34
N GLY A 83 6.96 -1.88 -9.49
CA GLY A 83 8.17 -1.07 -9.63
C GLY A 83 8.15 0.24 -8.83
N HIS A 84 6.97 0.79 -8.53
CA HIS A 84 6.85 1.97 -7.66
C HIS A 84 6.96 1.65 -6.17
N ILE A 85 6.75 0.38 -5.76
CA ILE A 85 6.78 -0.08 -4.36
C ILE A 85 8.18 -0.56 -3.95
N LEU A 86 8.98 -1.03 -4.90
CA LEU A 86 10.32 -1.60 -4.67
C LEU A 86 11.46 -0.56 -4.75
N LYS A 87 11.13 0.73 -4.86
CA LYS A 87 12.12 1.81 -4.85
C LYS A 87 12.58 2.15 -3.44
#